data_AF-A0A2D4H115-F1
#
_entry.id   AF-A0A2D4H115-F1
#
_cell.length_a   1.000
_cell.length_b   1.000
_cell.length_c   1.000
_cell.angle_alpha   90.00
_cell.angle_beta   90.00
_cell.angle_gamma   90.00
#
_symmetry.space_group_name_H-M   'P 1'
#
loop_
_entity.id
_entity.type
_entity.pdbx_description
1 polymer ?
#
loop_
_entity_poly.entity_id
_entity_poly.type
_entity_poly.pdbx_seq_one_letter_code
_entity_poly.pdbx_strand_id
1 'polypeptide(L)'
;GLQVVKKIKYLGIWLTAQCKTLMENNYSSLLQQVKKDLELWVKLQLSLLGRIATIKMSTLLKFVYLFQTISVKIHKSFFVELNKLITKFIWQGKKNENKFKSNA
;
A
#
# COMPACT_ATOMS: atom_id res chain seq x y z
N GLY A 1 -19.58 35.12 -2.63
CA GLY A 1 -18.96 34.39 -1.51
C GLY A 1 -18.10 33.27 -2.05
N LEU A 2 -16.88 33.10 -1.53
CA LEU A 2 -15.96 32.05 -1.99
C LEU A 2 -16.54 30.67 -1.62
N GLN A 3 -16.80 29.81 -2.62
CA GLN A 3 -17.24 28.45 -2.36
C GLN A 3 -16.02 27.61 -1.93
N VAL A 4 -16.00 27.18 -0.67
CA VAL A 4 -14.94 26.27 -0.17
C VAL A 4 -15.21 24.87 -0.70
N VAL A 5 -14.43 24.45 -1.69
CA VAL A 5 -14.50 23.09 -2.24
C VAL A 5 -14.00 22.11 -1.18
N LYS A 6 -14.84 21.15 -0.78
CA LYS A 6 -14.57 20.23 0.35
C LYS A 6 -13.48 19.18 0.05
N LYS A 7 -13.19 18.91 -1.22
CA LYS A 7 -12.25 17.87 -1.67
C LYS A 7 -11.73 18.20 -3.08
N ILE A 8 -10.42 18.18 -3.28
CA ILE A 8 -9.78 18.48 -4.57
C ILE A 8 -8.83 17.33 -4.92
N LYS A 9 -8.67 17.02 -6.22
CA LYS A 9 -7.67 16.05 -6.69
C LYS A 9 -6.46 16.78 -7.25
N TYR A 10 -5.27 16.50 -6.75
CA TYR A 10 -4.01 17.07 -7.21
C TYR A 10 -2.96 15.97 -7.34
N LEU A 11 -2.31 15.87 -8.52
CA LEU A 11 -1.31 14.85 -8.83
C LEU A 11 -1.72 13.42 -8.47
N GLY A 12 -3.00 13.08 -8.72
CA GLY A 12 -3.56 11.77 -8.40
C GLY A 12 -4.01 11.58 -6.95
N ILE A 13 -3.68 12.51 -6.05
CA ILE A 13 -3.97 12.46 -4.62
C ILE A 13 -5.22 13.30 -4.32
N TRP A 14 -6.11 12.77 -3.50
CA TRP A 14 -7.25 13.52 -2.98
C TRP A 14 -6.81 14.35 -1.78
N LEU A 15 -6.87 15.67 -1.88
CA LEU A 15 -6.62 16.61 -0.80
C LEU A 15 -7.94 16.97 -0.12
N THR A 16 -7.96 16.85 1.20
CA THR A 16 -9.08 17.22 2.08
C THR A 16 -8.55 17.93 3.31
N ALA A 17 -9.35 18.80 3.93
CA ALA A 17 -8.95 19.51 5.15
C ALA A 17 -8.84 18.60 6.38
N GLN A 18 -9.47 17.42 6.36
CA GLN A 18 -9.49 16.48 7.49
C GLN A 18 -8.51 15.32 7.26
N CYS A 19 -7.62 15.07 8.23
CA CYS A 19 -6.64 13.98 8.16
C CYS A 19 -7.29 12.59 8.01
N LYS A 20 -8.43 12.35 8.66
CA LYS A 20 -9.15 11.07 8.58
C LYS A 20 -9.57 10.75 7.14
N THR A 21 -10.16 11.72 6.46
CA THR A 21 -10.59 11.55 5.06
C THR A 21 -9.38 11.50 4.12
N LEU A 22 -8.27 12.14 4.46
CA LEU A 22 -7.02 12.05 3.69
C LEU A 22 -6.43 10.64 3.73
N MET A 23 -6.47 9.98 4.90
CA MET A 23 -6.09 8.58 5.07
C MET A 23 -6.99 7.64 4.29
N GLU A 24 -8.31 7.75 4.48
CA GLU A 24 -9.28 6.86 3.83
C GLU A 24 -9.27 6.99 2.30
N ASN A 25 -9.24 8.21 1.78
CA ASN A 25 -9.33 8.45 0.33
C ASN A 25 -8.06 8.06 -0.44
N ASN A 26 -6.90 8.02 0.22
CA ASN A 26 -5.63 7.78 -0.45
C ASN A 26 -4.96 6.48 0.01
N TYR A 27 -4.69 6.31 1.30
CA TYR A 27 -3.97 5.15 1.83
C TYR A 27 -4.79 3.88 1.73
N SER A 28 -6.05 3.91 2.20
CA SER A 28 -6.93 2.74 2.11
C SER A 28 -7.26 2.39 0.67
N SER A 29 -7.47 3.40 -0.19
CA SER A 29 -7.70 3.21 -1.62
C SER A 29 -6.49 2.54 -2.30
N LEU A 30 -5.28 3.03 -2.04
CA LEU A 30 -4.05 2.47 -2.58
C LEU A 30 -3.82 1.02 -2.11
N LEU A 31 -4.11 0.73 -0.84
CA LEU A 31 -3.99 -0.62 -0.30
C LEU A 31 -4.94 -1.61 -1.01
N GLN A 32 -6.18 -1.20 -1.28
CA GLN A 32 -7.13 -2.01 -2.04
C GLN A 32 -6.68 -2.22 -3.49
N GLN A 33 -6.09 -1.20 -4.12
CA GLN A 33 -5.54 -1.35 -5.47
C GLN A 33 -4.37 -2.31 -5.49
N VAL A 34 -3.43 -2.19 -4.54
CA VAL A 34 -2.32 -3.13 -4.40
C VAL A 34 -2.82 -4.55 -4.18
N LYS A 35 -3.86 -4.75 -3.37
CA LYS A 35 -4.47 -6.08 -3.18
C LYS A 35 -4.94 -6.69 -4.51
N LYS A 36 -5.64 -5.92 -5.34
CA LYS A 36 -6.09 -6.36 -6.68
C LYS A 36 -4.92 -6.63 -7.62
N ASP A 37 -3.91 -5.76 -7.62
CA ASP A 37 -2.69 -5.93 -8.43
C ASP A 37 -1.97 -7.23 -8.05
N LEU A 38 -1.82 -7.51 -6.75
CA LEU A 38 -1.21 -8.75 -6.25
C LEU A 38 -2.03 -9.99 -6.66
N GLU A 39 -3.36 -9.95 -6.56
CA GLU A 39 -4.24 -11.03 -7.00
C GLU A 39 -4.10 -11.33 -8.50
N LEU A 40 -3.91 -10.30 -9.33
CA LEU A 40 -3.63 -10.46 -10.75
C LEU A 40 -2.23 -11.04 -10.99
N TRP A 41 -1.20 -10.54 -10.30
CA TRP A 41 0.17 -10.98 -10.49
C TRP A 41 0.45 -12.40 -9.97
N VAL A 42 -0.36 -12.92 -9.03
CA VAL A 42 -0.27 -14.33 -8.63
C VAL A 42 -0.46 -15.25 -9.84
N LYS A 43 -1.27 -14.84 -10.83
CA LYS A 43 -1.55 -15.62 -12.05
C LYS A 43 -0.37 -15.64 -13.03
N LEU A 44 0.58 -14.72 -12.93
CA LEU A 44 1.74 -14.60 -13.83
C LEU A 44 2.86 -15.62 -13.53
N GLN A 45 2.70 -16.47 -12.50
CA GLN A 45 3.66 -17.54 -12.13
C GLN A 45 5.13 -17.07 -12.03
N LEU A 46 5.35 -15.88 -11.47
CA LEU A 46 6.69 -15.30 -11.33
C LEU A 46 7.59 -16.11 -10.37
N SER A 47 8.89 -16.11 -10.67
CA SER A 47 9.92 -16.62 -9.76
C SER A 47 9.92 -15.87 -8.43
N LEU A 48 10.55 -16.42 -7.39
CA LEU A 48 10.63 -15.74 -6.08
C LEU A 48 11.31 -14.36 -6.19
N LEU A 49 12.43 -14.30 -6.91
CA LEU A 49 13.14 -13.03 -7.19
C LEU A 49 12.28 -12.08 -8.03
N GLY A 50 11.58 -12.61 -9.03
CA GLY A 50 10.63 -11.84 -9.84
C GLY A 50 9.56 -11.18 -8.97
N ARG A 51 8.95 -11.94 -8.04
CA ARG A 51 7.95 -11.43 -7.10
C ARG A 51 8.49 -10.32 -6.19
N ILE A 52 9.69 -10.51 -5.64
CA ILE A 52 10.33 -9.49 -4.79
C ILE A 52 10.60 -8.22 -5.60
N ALA A 53 11.15 -8.35 -6.81
CA ALA A 53 11.40 -7.22 -7.69
C ALA A 53 10.11 -6.48 -8.07
N THR A 54 9.04 -7.20 -8.40
CA THR A 54 7.73 -6.60 -8.73
C THR A 54 7.15 -5.80 -7.56
N ILE A 55 7.21 -6.31 -6.33
CA ILE A 55 6.74 -5.57 -5.14
C ILE A 55 7.60 -4.32 -4.92
N LYS A 56 8.93 -4.46 -5.01
CA LYS A 56 9.87 -3.35 -4.78
C LYS A 56 9.72 -2.25 -5.82
N MET A 57 9.42 -2.59 -7.06
CA MET A 57 9.31 -1.60 -8.14
C MET A 57 7.90 -1.03 -8.30
N SER A 58 6.85 -1.75 -7.94
CA SER A 58 5.48 -1.22 -8.11
C SER A 58 4.90 -0.74 -6.78
N THR A 59 4.72 -1.64 -5.82
CA THR A 59 4.05 -1.40 -4.55
C THR A 59 4.83 -0.40 -3.71
N LEU A 60 6.13 -0.62 -3.54
CA LEU A 60 6.97 0.27 -2.74
C LEU A 60 7.07 1.66 -3.36
N LEU A 61 7.26 1.79 -4.68
CA LEU A 61 7.31 3.10 -5.34
C LEU A 61 6.02 3.91 -5.13
N LYS A 62 4.84 3.27 -5.27
CA LYS A 62 3.54 3.92 -5.02
C LYS A 62 3.41 4.43 -3.58
N PHE A 63 3.80 3.62 -2.59
CA PHE A 63 3.71 4.02 -1.18
C PHE A 63 4.73 5.09 -0.81
N VAL A 64 5.96 5.02 -1.33
CA VAL A 64 6.99 6.04 -1.10
C VAL A 64 6.52 7.41 -1.61
N TYR A 65 5.94 7.46 -2.81
CA TYR A 65 5.33 8.68 -3.33
C TYR A 65 4.24 9.21 -2.40
N LEU A 66 3.37 8.33 -1.89
CA LEU A 66 2.28 8.74 -1.00
C LEU A 66 2.79 9.25 0.37
N PHE A 67 3.82 8.62 0.92
CA PHE A 67 4.43 9.02 2.19
C PHE A 67 5.14 10.37 2.10
N GLN A 68 5.80 10.65 0.96
CA GLN A 68 6.47 11.94 0.74
C GLN A 68 5.48 13.07 0.50
N THR A 69 4.36 12.78 -0.16
CA THR A 69 3.36 13.80 -0.52
C THR A 69 2.38 14.11 0.61
N ILE A 70 2.01 13.11 1.41
CA ILE A 70 1.10 13.28 2.55
C ILE A 70 1.83 12.98 3.85
N SER A 71 2.14 14.04 4.60
CA SER A 71 2.64 13.93 5.98
C SER A 71 1.48 13.70 6.96
N VAL A 72 1.01 12.45 7.07
CA VAL A 72 0.01 12.04 8.08
C VAL A 72 0.54 10.90 8.93
N LYS A 73 0.14 10.87 10.20
CA LYS A 73 0.44 9.77 11.11
C LYS A 73 -0.27 8.49 10.67
N ILE A 74 0.51 7.52 10.21
CA ILE A 74 0.01 6.21 9.80
C ILE A 74 0.01 5.26 11.00
N HIS A 75 -1.09 4.56 11.22
CA HIS A 75 -1.20 3.57 12.29
C HIS A 75 -0.38 2.31 11.97
N LYS A 76 0.19 1.68 13.01
CA LYS A 76 0.93 0.42 12.89
C LYS A 76 0.12 -0.69 12.22
N SER A 77 -1.20 -0.73 12.43
CA SER A 77 -2.11 -1.70 11.82
C SER A 77 -2.05 -1.71 10.30
N PHE A 78 -1.87 -0.55 9.66
CA PHE A 78 -1.72 -0.43 8.21
C PHE A 78 -0.50 -1.20 7.70
N PHE A 79 0.65 -1.03 8.36
CA PHE A 79 1.88 -1.73 8.00
C PHE A 79 1.78 -3.24 8.23
N VAL A 80 1.09 -3.67 9.28
CA VAL A 80 0.82 -5.09 9.54
C VAL A 80 -0.02 -5.69 8.41
N GLU A 81 -1.08 -5.01 7.98
CA GLU A 81 -1.92 -5.47 6.86
C GLU A 81 -1.15 -5.51 5.54
N LEU A 82 -0.40 -4.45 5.23
CA LEU A 82 0.44 -4.39 4.03
C LEU A 82 1.48 -5.53 4.02
N ASN A 83 2.16 -5.75 5.15
CA ASN A 83 3.15 -6.83 5.26
C ASN A 83 2.51 -8.21 5.08
N LYS A 84 1.29 -8.42 5.61
CA LYS A 84 0.53 -9.66 5.42
C LYS A 84 0.21 -9.91 3.95
N LEU A 85 -0.20 -8.89 3.20
CA LEU A 85 -0.48 -8.99 1.76
C LEU A 85 0.79 -9.31 0.95
N ILE A 86 1.88 -8.59 1.21
CA ILE A 86 3.19 -8.79 0.56
C ILE A 86 3.71 -10.19 0.85
N THR A 87 3.70 -10.61 2.12
CA THR A 87 4.16 -11.94 2.55
C THR A 87 3.33 -13.04 1.86
N LYS A 88 2.00 -12.90 1.82
CA LYS A 88 1.12 -13.86 1.14
C LYS A 88 1.47 -13.99 -0.35
N PHE A 89 1.79 -12.89 -1.03
CA PHE A 89 2.19 -12.88 -2.44
C PHE A 89 3.57 -13.53 -2.68
N ILE A 90 4.58 -13.12 -1.90
CA ILE A 90 5.95 -13.66 -1.99
C ILE A 90 5.95 -15.17 -1.75
N TRP A 91 5.08 -15.68 -0.88
CA TRP A 91 5.01 -17.11 -0.58
C TRP A 91 3.90 -17.86 -1.32
N GLN A 92 3.09 -17.19 -2.16
CA GLN A 92 1.95 -17.83 -2.86
C GLN A 92 1.01 -18.59 -1.91
N GLY A 93 0.81 -18.08 -0.69
CA GLY A 93 -0.01 -18.76 0.32
C GLY A 93 0.63 -19.98 0.98
N LYS A 94 1.89 -20.34 0.66
CA LYS A 94 2.65 -21.31 1.45
C LYS A 94 2.91 -20.74 2.84
N LYS A 95 2.47 -21.45 3.89
CA LYS A 95 2.66 -21.07 5.29
C LYS A 95 4.14 -21.18 5.66
N ASN A 96 4.88 -20.09 5.59
CA ASN A 96 6.19 -19.97 6.23
C ASN A 96 6.00 -19.28 7.58
N GLU A 97 5.42 -19.99 8.56
CA GLU A 97 4.96 -19.35 9.80
C GLU A 97 6.06 -18.85 10.74
N ASN A 98 7.33 -19.25 10.62
CA ASN A 98 8.29 -19.02 11.72
C ASN A 98 9.73 -18.70 11.31
N LYS A 99 10.00 -17.75 10.39
CA LYS A 99 11.39 -17.31 10.13
C LYS A 99 11.68 -15.80 10.20
N PHE A 100 10.65 -14.96 10.39
CA PHE A 100 10.84 -13.51 10.55
C PHE A 100 10.47 -13.02 11.96
N LYS A 101 10.73 -13.82 12.99
CA LYS A 101 11.05 -13.25 14.32
C LYS A 101 12.55 -12.95 14.32
N SER A 102 12.95 -11.90 13.59
CA SER A 102 14.25 -11.28 13.79
C SER A 102 14.02 -10.12 14.73
N ASN A 103 14.64 -10.22 15.91
CA ASN A 103 14.78 -9.18 16.90
C ASN A 103 15.09 -7.82 16.25
N ALA A 104 14.29 -6.83 16.59
CA ALA A 104 14.64 -5.41 16.62
C ALA A 104 13.70 -4.76 17.65
#